data_AF-A0A2E0VR25-F1
#
_entry.id   AF-A0A2E0VR25-F1
#
_cell.length_a   1.000
_cell.length_b   1.000
_cell.length_c   1.000
_cell.angle_alpha   90.00
_cell.angle_beta   90.00
_cell.angle_gamma   90.00
#
_symmetry.space_group_name_H-M   'P 1'
#
loop_
_entity.id
_entity.type
_entity.pdbx_description
1 polymer ?
#
loop_
_entity_poly.entity_id
_entity_poly.type
_entity_poly.pdbx_seq_one_letter_code
_entity_poly.pdbx_strand_id
1 'polypeptide(L)'
;MKFATYTLVLSALVVLASCTKGDLTKEDFDKQFLTIVSDGDDAKGACLELVYPVNYLMPDGSVIAMNHADDWSAIKAWYEAHPDVKAKPELQYPLEITSVKFDGVQVVSNEEEMLEWKKLCDWESDVKLCDWDGVKVSDQAVWEEVVVEPLVYKDDCGACPVSGEIKYVKGDSDFAYIVNYGDGACDHWGWLITWYGNTSDKKPEKCKFKLDCE
;
A
#
# COMPACT_ATOMS: atom_id res chain seq x y z
N MET A 1 -19.40 -81.84 28.21
CA MET A 1 -18.21 -80.97 28.18
C MET A 1 -18.58 -79.71 27.43
N LYS A 2 -18.40 -78.54 28.06
CA LYS A 2 -18.90 -77.24 27.57
C LYS A 2 -17.94 -76.66 26.52
N PHE A 3 -18.49 -76.25 25.37
CA PHE A 3 -17.79 -75.46 24.35
C PHE A 3 -17.62 -74.02 24.85
N ALA A 4 -16.41 -73.49 24.80
CA ALA A 4 -16.13 -72.08 25.04
C ALA A 4 -15.50 -71.48 23.77
N THR A 5 -16.31 -70.77 23.01
CA THR A 5 -15.93 -69.92 21.88
C THR A 5 -15.20 -68.69 22.42
N TYR A 6 -13.93 -68.52 22.03
CA TYR A 6 -13.17 -67.29 22.25
C TYR A 6 -13.33 -66.37 21.04
N THR A 7 -14.13 -65.32 21.19
CA THR A 7 -14.18 -64.21 20.24
C THR A 7 -12.96 -63.30 20.47
N LEU A 8 -12.06 -63.28 19.49
CA LEU A 8 -10.97 -62.31 19.37
C LEU A 8 -11.56 -60.91 19.20
N VAL A 9 -11.42 -60.04 20.21
CA VAL A 9 -11.65 -58.61 20.05
C VAL A 9 -10.35 -58.01 19.53
N LEU A 10 -10.28 -57.86 18.21
CA LEU A 10 -9.23 -57.09 17.55
C LEU A 10 -9.48 -55.61 17.89
N SER A 11 -8.82 -55.10 18.93
CA SER A 11 -8.81 -53.67 19.23
C SER A 11 -8.01 -52.97 18.12
N ALA A 12 -8.73 -52.46 17.11
CA ALA A 12 -8.16 -51.54 16.16
C ALA A 12 -7.67 -50.30 16.93
N LEU A 13 -6.35 -50.19 17.08
CA LEU A 13 -5.68 -48.93 17.37
C LEU A 13 -6.03 -47.98 16.23
N VAL A 14 -7.03 -47.15 16.45
CA VAL A 14 -7.30 -45.98 15.62
C VAL A 14 -6.13 -45.04 15.85
N VAL A 15 -5.12 -45.15 14.99
CA VAL A 15 -4.09 -44.13 14.84
C VAL A 15 -4.82 -42.92 14.26
N LEU A 16 -5.26 -42.00 15.13
CA LEU A 16 -5.61 -40.67 14.69
C LEU A 16 -4.31 -40.08 14.14
N ALA A 17 -4.17 -40.10 12.82
CA ALA A 17 -3.24 -39.22 12.14
C ALA A 17 -3.69 -37.80 12.49
N SER A 18 -3.11 -37.23 13.54
CA SER A 18 -3.21 -35.80 13.78
C SER A 18 -2.59 -35.15 12.55
N CYS A 19 -3.42 -34.55 11.69
CA CYS A 19 -2.92 -33.57 10.76
C CYS A 19 -2.19 -32.53 11.60
N THR A 20 -0.86 -32.54 11.55
CA THR A 20 -0.06 -31.42 12.04
C THR A 20 -0.42 -30.26 11.13
N LYS A 21 -1.46 -29.50 11.52
CA LYS A 21 -1.73 -28.16 10.99
C LYS A 21 -0.40 -27.43 11.11
N GLY A 22 0.20 -27.06 9.97
CA GLY A 22 1.49 -26.40 9.96
C GLY A 22 1.42 -25.15 10.83
N ASP A 23 2.34 -25.02 11.77
CA ASP A 23 2.46 -23.82 12.60
C ASP A 23 2.66 -22.62 11.68
N LEU A 24 1.89 -21.54 11.88
CA LEU A 24 2.10 -20.28 11.17
C LEU A 24 3.50 -19.76 11.56
N THR A 25 4.45 -19.78 10.61
CA THR A 25 5.81 -19.27 10.86
C THR A 25 5.86 -17.75 10.73
N LYS A 26 6.93 -17.11 11.22
CA LYS A 26 7.16 -15.68 10.99
C LYS A 26 7.23 -15.39 9.48
N GLU A 27 7.84 -16.29 8.71
CA GLU A 27 7.93 -16.15 7.25
C GLU A 27 6.55 -16.25 6.58
N ASP A 28 5.69 -17.18 7.05
CA ASP A 28 4.30 -17.25 6.58
C ASP A 28 3.53 -16.00 6.97
N PHE A 29 3.74 -15.50 8.20
CA PHE A 29 3.13 -14.27 8.66
C PHE A 29 3.58 -13.07 7.81
N ASP A 30 4.87 -12.96 7.55
CA ASP A 30 5.49 -11.87 6.79
C ASP A 30 4.99 -11.87 5.34
N LYS A 31 4.98 -13.04 4.69
CA LYS A 31 4.44 -13.21 3.33
C LYS A 31 2.95 -12.97 3.25
N GLN A 32 2.19 -13.37 4.26
CA GLN A 32 0.73 -13.36 4.23
C GLN A 32 0.14 -12.02 4.70
N PHE A 33 0.78 -11.32 5.63
CA PHE A 33 0.20 -10.18 6.37
C PHE A 33 1.07 -8.91 6.35
N LEU A 34 2.39 -9.03 6.17
CA LEU A 34 3.35 -7.92 6.16
C LEU A 34 3.97 -7.69 4.77
N THR A 35 3.38 -8.19 3.69
CA THR A 35 3.85 -7.87 2.32
C THR A 35 3.55 -6.41 2.00
N ILE A 36 4.47 -5.53 2.40
CA ILE A 36 4.53 -4.12 2.01
C ILE A 36 5.50 -3.96 0.79
N VAL A 37 5.51 -5.03 -0.03
CA VAL A 37 6.04 -5.24 -1.39
C VAL A 37 7.54 -5.54 -1.55
N SER A 38 7.83 -6.82 -1.79
CA SER A 38 9.04 -7.36 -2.41
C SER A 38 8.57 -8.41 -3.43
N ASP A 39 8.48 -8.04 -4.70
CA ASP A 39 8.09 -8.95 -5.80
C ASP A 39 9.28 -9.24 -6.74
N GLY A 40 10.49 -9.38 -6.18
CA GLY A 40 11.66 -9.76 -6.96
C GLY A 40 12.60 -10.68 -6.20
N ASP A 41 13.09 -11.73 -6.88
CA ASP A 41 14.12 -12.64 -6.40
C ASP A 41 15.31 -11.85 -5.77
N ASP A 42 15.50 -12.06 -4.48
CA ASP A 42 16.75 -12.01 -3.73
C ASP A 42 17.73 -10.87 -4.05
N ALA A 43 17.36 -9.59 -3.83
CA ALA A 43 18.36 -8.51 -3.60
C ALA A 43 17.81 -7.15 -3.13
N LYS A 44 16.55 -6.82 -3.43
CA LYS A 44 15.98 -5.49 -3.16
C LYS A 44 14.99 -5.63 -2.00
N GLY A 45 15.26 -4.95 -0.87
CA GLY A 45 14.42 -5.03 0.34
C GLY A 45 12.97 -4.57 0.12
N ALA A 46 12.20 -4.51 1.21
CA ALA A 46 10.81 -4.05 1.16
C ALA A 46 10.72 -2.63 0.58
N CYS A 47 9.79 -2.40 -0.36
CA CYS A 47 9.62 -1.10 -1.00
C CYS A 47 8.89 -0.09 -0.10
N LEU A 48 8.01 -0.58 0.77
CA LEU A 48 7.33 0.19 1.79
C LEU A 48 7.56 -0.48 3.15
N GLU A 49 7.50 0.30 4.21
CA GLU A 49 7.62 -0.18 5.59
C GLU A 49 6.57 0.51 6.46
N LEU A 50 6.00 -0.21 7.43
CA LEU A 50 5.10 0.36 8.41
C LEU A 50 5.92 1.09 9.49
N VAL A 51 5.47 2.28 9.85
CA VAL A 51 5.94 2.96 11.06
C VAL A 51 5.09 2.49 12.23
N TYR A 52 5.76 1.93 13.24
CA TYR A 52 5.11 1.40 14.42
C TYR A 52 4.88 2.49 15.47
N PRO A 53 3.83 2.38 16.32
CA PRO A 53 2.94 1.23 16.50
C PRO A 53 1.82 1.12 15.46
N VAL A 54 1.38 -0.11 15.18
CA VAL A 54 0.24 -0.40 14.29
C VAL A 54 -0.76 -1.33 14.98
N ASN A 55 -2.03 -1.26 14.56
CA ASN A 55 -3.09 -2.10 15.09
C ASN A 55 -3.66 -3.00 13.99
N TYR A 56 -3.82 -4.29 14.32
CA TYR A 56 -4.46 -5.29 13.48
C TYR A 56 -5.86 -5.59 14.01
N LEU A 57 -6.87 -5.42 13.16
CA LEU A 57 -8.23 -5.88 13.38
C LEU A 57 -8.34 -7.34 12.94
N MET A 58 -8.54 -8.23 13.90
CA MET A 58 -8.67 -9.67 13.67
C MET A 58 -10.06 -10.01 13.09
N PRO A 59 -10.22 -11.17 12.43
CA PRO A 59 -11.50 -11.59 11.85
C PRO A 59 -12.68 -11.71 12.85
N ASP A 60 -12.40 -11.85 14.15
CA ASP A 60 -13.42 -11.83 15.21
C ASP A 60 -13.79 -10.41 15.69
N GLY A 61 -13.14 -9.39 15.13
CA GLY A 61 -13.27 -7.98 15.53
C GLY A 61 -12.38 -7.57 16.71
N SER A 62 -11.57 -8.49 17.26
CA SER A 62 -10.57 -8.13 18.27
C SER A 62 -9.43 -7.31 17.67
N VAL A 63 -8.77 -6.48 18.48
CA VAL A 63 -7.66 -5.63 18.04
C VAL A 63 -6.38 -6.05 18.74
N ILE A 64 -5.33 -6.26 17.95
CA ILE A 64 -3.99 -6.57 18.43
C ILE A 64 -3.04 -5.44 18.03
N ALA A 65 -2.45 -4.78 19.01
CA ALA A 65 -1.44 -3.75 18.80
C ALA A 65 -0.05 -4.38 18.70
N MET A 66 0.74 -3.93 17.72
CA MET A 66 2.16 -4.24 17.58
C MET A 66 2.96 -2.96 17.75
N ASN A 67 3.97 -2.95 18.63
CA ASN A 67 4.83 -1.80 18.84
C ASN A 67 6.12 -1.87 18.00
N HIS A 68 6.46 -3.06 17.51
CA HIS A 68 7.57 -3.32 16.61
C HIS A 68 7.22 -4.43 15.63
N ALA A 69 7.94 -4.51 14.52
CA ALA A 69 7.78 -5.55 13.50
C ALA A 69 7.98 -6.99 14.03
N ASP A 70 8.72 -7.13 15.14
CA ASP A 70 8.95 -8.42 15.78
C ASP A 70 7.84 -8.83 16.77
N ASP A 71 6.87 -7.96 17.07
CA ASP A 71 5.80 -8.21 18.06
C ASP A 71 4.64 -9.08 17.50
N TRP A 72 4.91 -9.99 16.57
CA TRP A 72 3.88 -10.79 15.88
C TRP A 72 3.36 -11.98 16.71
N SER A 73 3.97 -12.26 17.87
CA SER A 73 3.63 -13.43 18.70
C SER A 73 2.17 -13.44 19.18
N ALA A 74 1.59 -12.26 19.42
CA ALA A 74 0.19 -12.15 19.82
C ALA A 74 -0.76 -12.54 18.69
N ILE A 75 -0.44 -12.16 17.45
CA ILE A 75 -1.23 -12.55 16.27
C ILE A 75 -1.08 -14.05 16.01
N LYS A 76 0.14 -14.60 16.15
CA LYS A 76 0.37 -16.04 16.07
C LYS A 76 -0.51 -16.81 17.05
N ALA A 77 -0.47 -16.43 18.33
CA ALA A 77 -1.27 -17.06 19.38
C ALA A 77 -2.77 -16.99 19.09
N TRP A 78 -3.23 -15.89 18.48
CA TRP A 78 -4.63 -15.76 18.06
C TRP A 78 -4.99 -16.79 16.97
N TYR A 79 -4.17 -16.98 15.93
CA TYR A 79 -4.42 -17.97 14.88
C TYR A 79 -4.31 -19.42 15.36
N GLU A 80 -3.39 -19.71 16.30
CA GLU A 80 -3.30 -21.01 16.95
C GLU A 80 -4.57 -21.35 17.75
N ALA A 81 -5.19 -20.35 18.39
CA ALA A 81 -6.47 -20.49 19.09
C ALA A 81 -7.68 -20.56 18.14
N HIS A 82 -7.54 -20.10 16.90
CA HIS A 82 -8.60 -20.06 15.88
C HIS A 82 -8.22 -20.85 14.61
N PRO A 83 -7.94 -22.16 14.71
CA PRO A 83 -7.27 -22.93 13.66
C PRO A 83 -8.14 -23.26 12.43
N ASP A 84 -9.39 -22.81 12.42
CA ASP A 84 -10.33 -22.96 11.30
C ASP A 84 -10.52 -21.62 10.54
N VAL A 85 -10.00 -20.51 11.08
CA VAL A 85 -10.06 -19.19 10.46
C VAL A 85 -8.90 -19.05 9.47
N LYS A 86 -9.24 -18.77 8.21
CA LYS A 86 -8.28 -18.47 7.14
C LYS A 86 -8.28 -17.00 6.71
N ALA A 87 -9.26 -16.23 7.18
CA ALA A 87 -9.36 -14.80 6.89
C ALA A 87 -8.16 -14.06 7.48
N LYS A 88 -7.68 -13.04 6.77
CA LYS A 88 -6.55 -12.22 7.19
C LYS A 88 -7.01 -11.13 8.16
N PRO A 89 -6.15 -10.63 9.07
CA PRO A 89 -6.46 -9.42 9.81
C PRO A 89 -6.32 -8.21 8.88
N GLU A 90 -7.02 -7.15 9.21
CA GLU A 90 -6.97 -5.87 8.52
C GLU A 90 -6.12 -4.88 9.34
N LEU A 91 -5.42 -3.97 8.67
CA LEU A 91 -4.74 -2.87 9.36
C LEU A 91 -5.77 -1.80 9.72
N GLN A 92 -5.68 -1.26 10.94
CA GLN A 92 -6.47 -0.10 11.29
C GLN A 92 -5.81 1.16 10.75
N TYR A 93 -6.61 1.97 10.05
CA TYR A 93 -6.23 3.27 9.54
C TYR A 93 -6.74 4.40 10.46
N PRO A 94 -6.09 5.59 10.47
CA PRO A 94 -4.88 5.92 9.71
C PRO A 94 -3.63 5.26 10.28
N LEU A 95 -2.63 5.04 9.42
CA LEU A 95 -1.31 4.53 9.82
C LEU A 95 -0.20 5.23 9.04
N GLU A 96 1.03 5.13 9.54
CA GLU A 96 2.20 5.75 8.92
C GLU A 96 3.05 4.72 8.18
N ILE A 97 3.59 5.11 7.02
CA ILE A 97 4.53 4.31 6.24
C ILE A 97 5.75 5.11 5.80
N THR A 98 6.82 4.41 5.45
CA THR A 98 7.96 4.95 4.70
C THR A 98 8.12 4.18 3.39
N SER A 99 8.70 4.82 2.37
CA SER A 99 9.00 4.18 1.09
C SER A 99 10.48 4.34 0.73
N VAL A 100 11.05 3.37 0.02
CA VAL A 100 12.38 3.55 -0.58
C VAL A 100 12.36 4.49 -1.78
N LYS A 101 11.18 4.81 -2.32
CA LYS A 101 10.99 5.68 -3.49
C LYS A 101 10.57 7.11 -3.14
N PHE A 102 10.20 7.36 -1.88
CA PHE A 102 9.81 8.68 -1.38
C PHE A 102 10.46 8.94 -0.04
N ASP A 103 10.94 10.16 0.14
CA ASP A 103 11.47 10.59 1.43
C ASP A 103 10.33 10.94 2.39
N GLY A 104 10.60 10.69 3.68
CA GLY A 104 9.70 11.04 4.77
C GLY A 104 8.64 9.99 5.12
N VAL A 105 7.92 10.30 6.20
CA VAL A 105 6.81 9.48 6.69
C VAL A 105 5.52 9.94 6.01
N GLN A 106 4.73 8.97 5.57
CA GLN A 106 3.49 9.20 4.83
C GLN A 106 2.33 8.64 5.66
N VAL A 107 1.30 9.45 5.87
CA VAL A 107 0.07 9.01 6.55
C VAL A 107 -0.86 8.43 5.51
N VAL A 108 -1.25 7.17 5.70
CA VAL A 108 -2.24 6.48 4.88
C VAL A 108 -3.55 6.42 5.64
N SER A 109 -4.63 6.86 5.01
CA SER A 109 -5.92 7.08 5.66
C SER A 109 -6.90 5.91 5.49
N ASN A 110 -6.68 5.04 4.49
CA ASN A 110 -7.54 3.90 4.21
C ASN A 110 -6.85 2.83 3.33
N GLU A 111 -7.54 1.71 3.12
CA GLU A 111 -7.02 0.59 2.31
C GLU A 111 -6.84 0.92 0.83
N GLU A 112 -7.72 1.74 0.26
CA GLU A 112 -7.63 2.16 -1.14
C GLU A 112 -6.34 2.96 -1.39
N GLU A 113 -6.02 3.88 -0.48
CA GLU A 113 -4.79 4.65 -0.52
C GLU A 113 -3.55 3.76 -0.33
N MET A 114 -3.61 2.78 0.59
CA MET A 114 -2.55 1.79 0.76
C MET A 114 -2.31 0.97 -0.52
N LEU A 115 -3.37 0.65 -1.27
CA LEU A 115 -3.25 -0.06 -2.53
C LEU A 115 -2.53 0.78 -3.59
N GLU A 116 -2.78 2.09 -3.64
CA GLU A 116 -2.04 3.01 -4.52
C GLU A 116 -0.56 3.06 -4.17
N TRP A 117 -0.22 3.11 -2.88
CA TRP A 117 1.17 3.00 -2.43
C TRP A 117 1.83 1.69 -2.88
N LYS A 118 1.14 0.56 -2.72
CA LYS A 118 1.64 -0.76 -3.16
C LYS A 118 1.87 -0.84 -4.67
N LYS A 119 1.02 -0.24 -5.49
CA LYS A 119 1.20 -0.20 -6.97
C LYS A 119 2.49 0.50 -7.36
N LEU A 120 2.92 1.51 -6.61
CA LEU A 120 4.18 2.22 -6.86
C LEU A 120 5.40 1.35 -6.61
N CYS A 121 5.26 0.22 -5.93
CA CYS A 121 6.34 -0.72 -5.67
C CYS A 121 6.55 -1.77 -6.74
N ASP A 122 5.69 -1.82 -7.76
CA ASP A 122 5.95 -2.61 -8.94
C ASP A 122 7.15 -1.98 -9.69
N TRP A 123 8.29 -2.66 -9.63
CA TRP A 123 9.56 -2.20 -10.21
C TRP A 123 9.54 -2.26 -11.75
N GLU A 124 8.56 -2.94 -12.34
CA GLU A 124 8.31 -2.95 -13.78
C GLU A 124 7.23 -1.95 -14.20
N SER A 125 6.54 -1.31 -13.25
CA SER A 125 5.52 -0.30 -13.58
C SER A 125 6.15 0.97 -14.17
N ASP A 126 5.55 1.45 -15.27
CA ASP A 126 5.92 2.70 -15.95
C ASP A 126 5.55 3.97 -15.13
N VAL A 127 5.04 3.80 -13.90
CA VAL A 127 4.59 4.92 -13.06
C VAL A 127 5.81 5.60 -12.44
N LYS A 128 6.31 6.64 -13.13
CA LYS A 128 7.34 7.53 -12.60
C LYS A 128 6.77 8.39 -11.48
N LEU A 129 7.54 8.58 -10.42
CA LEU A 129 7.22 9.50 -9.35
C LEU A 129 7.83 10.87 -9.64
N CYS A 130 7.13 11.93 -9.24
CA CYS A 130 7.62 13.27 -9.44
C CYS A 130 8.70 13.59 -8.41
N ASP A 131 9.90 13.87 -8.90
CA ASP A 131 10.91 14.58 -8.14
C ASP A 131 10.58 16.08 -8.17
N TRP A 132 9.98 16.58 -7.09
CA TRP A 132 9.55 17.98 -6.98
C TRP A 132 10.73 18.96 -7.04
N ASP A 133 11.94 18.51 -6.73
CA ASP A 133 13.15 19.35 -6.82
C ASP A 133 13.47 19.75 -8.28
N GLY A 134 13.01 18.97 -9.27
CA GLY A 134 13.16 19.31 -10.69
C GLY A 134 12.23 20.44 -11.17
N VAL A 135 11.08 20.65 -10.53
CA VAL A 135 10.03 21.58 -11.01
C VAL A 135 10.26 23.01 -10.51
N LYS A 136 10.77 23.18 -9.28
CA LYS A 136 11.02 24.51 -8.70
C LYS A 136 12.32 25.15 -9.18
N VAL A 137 13.30 24.36 -9.65
CA VAL A 137 14.70 24.80 -9.68
C VAL A 137 15.16 25.34 -11.03
N SER A 138 14.51 25.02 -12.15
CA SER A 138 15.17 25.29 -13.44
C SER A 138 15.07 26.72 -13.97
N ASP A 139 14.29 27.67 -13.41
CA ASP A 139 14.21 28.98 -14.10
C ASP A 139 13.88 30.25 -13.31
N GLN A 140 13.42 30.23 -12.05
CA GLN A 140 12.90 31.46 -11.37
C GLN A 140 11.91 32.27 -12.25
N ALA A 141 11.34 31.64 -13.28
CA ALA A 141 10.48 32.31 -14.24
C ALA A 141 9.12 32.56 -13.60
N VAL A 142 8.56 33.72 -13.91
CA VAL A 142 7.16 34.01 -13.58
C VAL A 142 6.32 33.18 -14.54
N TRP A 143 5.63 32.18 -14.00
CA TRP A 143 4.69 31.36 -14.74
C TRP A 143 3.29 31.95 -14.59
N GLU A 144 2.52 31.99 -15.66
CA GLU A 144 1.10 32.31 -15.58
C GLU A 144 0.31 31.04 -15.30
N GLU A 145 -0.57 31.11 -14.31
CA GLU A 145 -1.47 30.04 -13.93
C GLU A 145 -2.78 30.15 -14.74
N VAL A 146 -3.13 29.08 -15.44
CA VAL A 146 -4.38 28.96 -16.20
C VAL A 146 -5.18 27.80 -15.62
N VAL A 147 -6.30 28.12 -14.97
CA VAL A 147 -7.27 27.12 -14.50
C VAL A 147 -7.96 26.52 -15.73
N VAL A 148 -7.67 25.26 -16.02
CA VAL A 148 -8.30 24.50 -17.11
C VAL A 148 -9.60 23.89 -16.61
N GLU A 149 -9.53 23.23 -15.46
CA GLU A 149 -10.67 22.73 -14.72
C GLU A 149 -10.60 23.23 -13.28
N PRO A 150 -11.68 23.85 -12.74
CA PRO A 150 -11.69 24.31 -11.35
C PRO A 150 -11.39 23.18 -10.37
N LEU A 151 -10.64 23.51 -9.32
CA LEU A 151 -10.38 22.56 -8.23
C LEU A 151 -11.68 22.17 -7.53
N VAL A 152 -11.88 20.88 -7.34
CA VAL A 152 -13.02 20.31 -6.61
C VAL A 152 -12.55 19.76 -5.28
N TYR A 153 -13.27 20.10 -4.21
CA TYR A 153 -13.02 19.63 -2.85
C TYR A 153 -14.22 18.83 -2.35
N LYS A 154 -13.98 17.90 -1.45
CA LYS A 154 -15.01 17.12 -0.76
C LYS A 154 -14.79 17.19 0.74
N ASP A 155 -15.87 17.43 1.49
CA ASP A 155 -15.82 17.62 2.95
C ASP A 155 -15.28 16.38 3.69
N ASP A 156 -15.44 15.18 3.12
CA ASP A 156 -14.98 13.91 3.67
C ASP A 156 -13.56 13.52 3.23
N CYS A 157 -12.86 14.39 2.49
CA CYS A 157 -11.57 14.08 1.86
C CYS A 157 -10.45 15.03 2.30
N GLY A 158 -10.64 15.73 3.43
CA GLY A 158 -9.69 16.68 3.98
C GLY A 158 -9.62 17.99 3.17
N ALA A 159 -8.59 18.78 3.41
CA ALA A 159 -8.34 20.05 2.71
C ALA A 159 -7.74 19.85 1.29
N CYS A 160 -7.66 18.62 0.79
CA CYS A 160 -7.14 18.32 -0.54
C CYS A 160 -8.16 18.56 -1.65
N PRO A 161 -7.74 19.09 -2.81
CA PRO A 161 -8.52 18.92 -4.03
C PRO A 161 -8.54 17.44 -4.41
N VAL A 162 -9.70 16.95 -4.85
CA VAL A 162 -9.89 15.57 -5.34
C VAL A 162 -9.87 15.49 -6.87
N SER A 163 -10.05 16.63 -7.54
CA SER A 163 -9.90 16.77 -8.99
C SER A 163 -9.68 18.24 -9.36
N GLY A 164 -9.35 18.45 -10.63
CA GLY A 164 -9.08 19.77 -11.20
C GLY A 164 -7.79 19.75 -12.02
N GLU A 165 -7.63 20.74 -12.86
CA GLU A 165 -6.49 20.82 -13.77
C GLU A 165 -6.02 22.27 -13.89
N ILE A 166 -4.74 22.47 -13.57
CA ILE A 166 -4.07 23.76 -13.65
C ILE A 166 -2.90 23.65 -14.62
N LYS A 167 -2.87 24.55 -15.60
CA LYS A 167 -1.81 24.66 -16.59
C LYS A 167 -0.92 25.85 -16.26
N TYR A 168 0.38 25.63 -16.30
CA TYR A 168 1.39 26.68 -16.10
C TYR A 168 2.07 26.99 -17.44
N VAL A 169 2.13 28.27 -17.81
CA VAL A 169 2.68 28.74 -19.10
C VAL A 169 3.81 29.76 -18.92
N LYS A 170 4.80 29.71 -19.82
CA LYS A 170 5.89 30.70 -19.91
C LYS A 170 5.61 31.66 -21.08
N GLY A 171 5.24 32.90 -20.77
CA GLY A 171 4.98 33.92 -21.80
C GLY A 171 3.96 33.46 -22.86
N ASP A 172 4.15 33.91 -24.12
CA ASP A 172 3.09 33.86 -25.14
C ASP A 172 2.89 32.49 -25.85
N SER A 173 3.75 31.48 -25.69
CA SER A 173 3.65 30.26 -26.53
C SER A 173 4.25 28.96 -26.01
N ASP A 174 5.00 28.94 -24.91
CA ASP A 174 5.64 27.71 -24.43
C ASP A 174 4.93 27.19 -23.17
N PHE A 175 4.12 26.14 -23.36
CA PHE A 175 3.53 25.40 -22.24
C PHE A 175 4.63 24.72 -21.45
N ALA A 176 4.58 24.85 -20.12
CA ALA A 176 5.59 24.33 -19.22
C ALA A 176 5.18 22.95 -18.69
N TYR A 177 4.09 22.94 -17.92
CA TYR A 177 3.56 21.74 -17.30
C TYR A 177 2.08 21.89 -16.91
N ILE A 178 1.42 20.76 -16.72
CA ILE A 178 0.04 20.64 -16.24
C ILE A 178 0.07 19.86 -14.93
N VAL A 179 -0.69 20.33 -13.95
CA VAL A 179 -0.97 19.62 -12.71
C VAL A 179 -2.42 19.17 -12.74
N ASN A 180 -2.64 17.86 -12.72
CA ASN A 180 -3.94 17.24 -12.57
C ASN A 180 -4.07 16.73 -11.12
N TYR A 181 -5.13 17.14 -10.42
CA TYR A 181 -5.32 16.93 -8.98
C TYR A 181 -6.13 15.68 -8.64
N GLY A 182 -6.21 14.72 -9.56
CA GLY A 182 -6.94 13.45 -9.37
C GLY A 182 -8.21 13.36 -10.22
N ASP A 183 -8.92 12.25 -10.05
CA ASP A 183 -10.11 11.87 -10.81
C ASP A 183 -11.42 11.97 -10.00
N GLY A 184 -11.35 12.58 -8.83
CA GLY A 184 -12.44 12.72 -7.87
C GLY A 184 -12.38 11.73 -6.70
N ALA A 185 -11.45 10.77 -6.71
CA ALA A 185 -11.18 9.91 -5.56
C ALA A 185 -10.46 10.67 -4.42
N CYS A 186 -10.53 10.11 -3.21
CA CYS A 186 -9.92 10.68 -2.00
C CYS A 186 -8.64 9.95 -1.63
N ASP A 187 -7.88 9.60 -2.66
CA ASP A 187 -6.57 8.93 -2.56
C ASP A 187 -5.42 9.95 -2.46
N HIS A 188 -5.73 11.24 -2.62
CA HIS A 188 -4.84 12.40 -2.61
C HIS A 188 -3.63 12.22 -3.52
N TRP A 189 -3.85 11.66 -4.70
CA TRP A 189 -2.84 11.54 -5.74
C TRP A 189 -3.12 12.48 -6.90
N GLY A 190 -2.05 13.07 -7.44
CA GLY A 190 -2.08 13.87 -8.65
C GLY A 190 -1.11 13.38 -9.71
N TRP A 191 -1.23 13.97 -10.89
CA TRP A 191 -0.31 13.78 -12.01
C TRP A 191 0.31 15.10 -12.44
N LEU A 192 1.63 15.11 -12.58
CA LEU A 192 2.35 16.19 -13.23
C LEU A 192 2.67 15.74 -14.66
N ILE A 193 2.37 16.61 -15.61
CA ILE A 193 2.65 16.39 -17.03
C ILE A 193 3.55 17.52 -17.50
N THR A 194 4.82 17.23 -17.78
CA THR A 194 5.80 18.20 -18.28
C THR A 194 6.04 18.02 -19.76
N TRP A 195 6.22 19.12 -20.50
CA TRP A 195 6.57 19.07 -21.92
C TRP A 195 7.77 19.95 -22.21
N TYR A 196 8.80 19.34 -22.76
CA TYR A 196 10.05 20.04 -23.07
C TYR A 196 10.01 20.57 -24.51
N GLY A 197 9.42 21.76 -24.69
CA GLY A 197 9.57 22.57 -25.90
C GLY A 197 8.79 22.10 -27.13
N ASN A 198 8.77 22.96 -28.15
CA ASN A 198 7.93 22.88 -29.34
C ASN A 198 8.47 21.91 -30.43
N THR A 199 9.18 20.84 -30.04
CA THR A 199 9.68 19.82 -30.97
C THR A 199 8.76 18.61 -30.94
N SER A 200 8.21 18.22 -32.10
CA SER A 200 7.28 17.10 -32.31
C SER A 200 7.77 15.73 -31.84
N ASP A 201 9.04 15.62 -31.44
CA ASP A 201 9.74 14.35 -31.27
C ASP A 201 9.85 13.94 -29.78
N LYS A 202 9.54 14.83 -28.83
CA LYS A 202 9.54 14.51 -27.40
C LYS A 202 8.11 14.29 -26.90
N LYS A 203 7.85 13.09 -26.37
CA LYS A 203 6.58 12.79 -25.68
C LYS A 203 6.54 13.52 -24.34
N PRO A 204 5.36 13.94 -23.86
CA PRO A 204 5.22 14.48 -22.51
C PRO A 204 5.72 13.47 -21.49
N GLU A 205 6.46 13.94 -20.50
CA GLU A 205 6.77 13.14 -19.32
C GLU A 205 5.61 13.30 -18.34
N LYS A 206 5.08 12.16 -17.88
CA LYS A 206 4.00 12.09 -16.89
C LYS A 206 4.53 11.38 -15.65
N CYS A 207 4.38 12.00 -14.49
CA CYS A 207 4.74 11.40 -13.21
C CYS A 207 3.61 11.58 -12.19
N LYS A 208 3.53 10.68 -11.23
CA LYS A 208 2.56 10.68 -10.14
C LYS A 208 3.16 11.37 -8.92
N PHE A 209 2.37 12.13 -8.17
CA PHE A 209 2.80 12.76 -6.92
C PHE A 209 1.71 12.68 -5.86
N LYS A 210 2.13 12.58 -4.59
CA LYS A 210 1.23 12.67 -3.44
C LYS A 210 0.94 14.14 -3.17
N LEU A 211 -0.33 14.50 -3.01
CA LEU A 211 -0.74 15.84 -2.62
C LEU A 211 -0.39 16.05 -1.14
N ASP A 212 0.37 17.11 -0.87
CA ASP A 212 0.62 17.58 0.50
C ASP A 212 -0.47 18.58 0.86
N CYS A 213 -1.35 18.20 1.78
CA CYS A 213 -2.52 18.98 2.16
C CYS A 213 -2.44 19.28 3.66
N GLU A 214 -1.87 20.43 3.99
CA GLU A 214 -1.92 21.02 5.33
C GLU A 214 -3.29 21.61 5.66
#